data_AF-Q6LTL0-F1
#
_entry.id   AF-Q6LTL0-F1
#
_cell.length_a   1.000
_cell.length_b   1.000
_cell.length_c   1.000
_cell.angle_alpha   90.00
_cell.angle_beta   90.00
_cell.angle_gamma   90.00
#
_symmetry.space_group_name_H-M   'P 1'
#
loop_
_entity.id
_entity.type
_entity.pdbx_description
1 polymer ?
#
loop_
_entity_poly.entity_id
_entity_poly.type
_entity_poly.pdbx_seq_one_letter_code
_entity_poly.pdbx_strand_id
1 'polypeptide(L)'
;MTLFWIVTVILVLIAGAIFVIPMYKGKEQDDVASRDELNKAFFKDRISELEEENSEGLVVNQDELVSELQQSLLDDVPMQAKQQAVGISPLMVLPSLILLVGICYGMYLSVGSLTKVEAWQETVSRLPDLSKRLMDDQNAEPLSDQEMDDLTLALRTRLHDTPNDATGWLLLGRIGMANRDAETSQGAMLRAYKLDPGNPEIKVGYAQTLMLVGDPNQGDFARQILRSVVQRDPSDVRALSLLAFDAFERNEYQQAVSYWTMMKNVIGENDSRTNMLTRSIERAQARIDKVSTLDVSGGSVTDKVSTVDVPADSVMVNVMLDPTVLLPAQGFLILSVHSADGAPMPIAARRMPLSSQFPITVTLDDKDSMIPERKMSSLSEMIVKARIDSDGNVMTKQGDWYGQSDVLSLGTSTIVTINKQYQ
;
A
#
# COMPACT_ATOMS: atom_id res chain seq x y z
N MET A 1 30.69 0.08 -3.69
CA MET A 1 31.26 -1.25 -3.40
C MET A 1 32.64 -1.20 -2.75
N THR A 2 33.59 -0.39 -3.24
CA THR A 2 34.95 -0.28 -2.66
C THR A 2 34.96 0.09 -1.18
N LEU A 3 34.17 1.09 -0.77
CA LEU A 3 34.06 1.52 0.63
C LEU A 3 33.62 0.38 1.57
N PHE A 4 32.65 -0.44 1.14
CA PHE A 4 32.15 -1.57 1.92
C PHE A 4 33.29 -2.56 2.23
N TRP A 5 34.04 -2.98 1.21
CA TRP A 5 35.17 -3.91 1.39
C TRP A 5 36.30 -3.30 2.24
N ILE A 6 36.56 -2.00 2.13
CA ILE A 6 37.54 -1.32 2.99
C ILE A 6 37.10 -1.41 4.45
N VAL A 7 35.82 -1.14 4.74
CA VAL A 7 35.27 -1.22 6.10
C VAL A 7 35.31 -2.65 6.64
N THR A 8 34.99 -3.67 5.84
CA THR A 8 35.05 -5.07 6.30
C THR A 8 36.48 -5.49 6.62
N VAL A 9 37.47 -5.08 5.82
CA VAL A 9 38.89 -5.33 6.09
C VAL A 9 39.30 -4.67 7.41
N ILE A 10 38.92 -3.40 7.63
CA ILE A 10 39.21 -2.68 8.88
C ILE A 10 38.59 -3.40 10.08
N LEU A 11 37.33 -3.84 9.98
CA LEU A 11 36.64 -4.55 11.07
C LEU A 11 37.30 -5.89 11.39
N VAL A 12 37.70 -6.66 10.38
CA VAL A 12 38.43 -7.92 10.56
C VAL A 12 39.80 -7.69 11.20
N LEU A 13 40.50 -6.61 10.82
CA LEU A 13 41.77 -6.22 11.45
C LEU A 13 41.58 -5.83 12.93
N ILE A 14 40.52 -5.09 13.25
CA ILE A 14 40.18 -4.74 14.64
C ILE A 14 39.85 -5.99 15.44
N ALA A 15 39.02 -6.89 14.90
CA ALA A 15 38.70 -8.16 15.54
C ALA A 15 39.97 -9.00 15.78
N GLY A 16 40.83 -9.12 14.76
CA GLY A 16 42.13 -9.77 14.89
C GLY A 16 43.01 -9.15 15.97
N ALA A 17 43.09 -7.82 16.05
CA ALA A 17 43.86 -7.12 17.06
C ALA A 17 43.35 -7.41 18.49
N ILE A 18 42.04 -7.54 18.70
CA ILE A 18 41.45 -7.91 20.00
C ILE A 18 41.94 -9.29 20.46
N PHE A 19 42.17 -10.24 19.56
CA PHE A 19 42.70 -11.56 19.93
C PHE A 19 44.24 -11.56 20.06
N VAL A 20 44.93 -10.87 19.14
CA VAL A 20 46.38 -10.89 19.05
C VAL A 20 47.04 -10.06 20.18
N ILE A 21 46.52 -8.88 20.49
CA ILE A 21 47.12 -7.97 21.48
C ILE A 21 47.19 -8.59 22.89
N PRO A 22 46.10 -9.12 23.49
CA PRO A 22 46.18 -9.70 24.83
C PRO A 22 47.02 -10.98 24.87
N MET A 23 47.14 -11.70 23.75
CA MET A 23 47.99 -12.88 23.66
C MET A 23 49.49 -12.52 23.71
N TYR A 24 49.91 -11.42 23.08
CA TYR A 24 51.30 -10.93 23.18
C TYR A 24 51.56 -10.10 24.43
N LYS A 25 50.55 -9.37 24.93
CA LYS A 25 50.62 -8.61 26.19
C LYS A 25 50.27 -9.43 27.42
N GLY A 26 50.22 -10.76 27.30
CA GLY A 26 49.81 -11.67 28.35
C GLY A 26 50.40 -11.23 29.68
N LYS A 27 49.53 -10.82 30.60
CA LYS A 27 49.95 -10.68 31.99
C LYS A 27 50.35 -12.07 32.41
N GLU A 28 51.61 -12.24 32.79
CA GLU A 28 51.95 -13.30 33.72
C GLU A 28 50.98 -13.12 34.88
N GLN A 29 49.99 -13.99 34.95
CA GLN A 29 49.24 -14.14 36.18
C GLN A 29 50.25 -14.74 37.12
N ASP A 30 50.97 -13.85 37.81
CA ASP A 30 52.01 -14.21 38.76
C ASP A 30 51.27 -14.72 39.99
N ASP A 31 50.71 -15.93 39.85
CA ASP A 31 50.02 -16.67 40.89
C ASP A 31 50.91 -16.78 42.13
N VAL A 32 52.23 -16.71 41.93
CA VAL A 32 53.23 -16.69 42.99
C VAL A 32 53.22 -15.35 43.73
N ALA A 33 53.27 -14.22 43.02
CA ALA A 33 53.14 -12.90 43.65
C ALA A 33 51.81 -12.74 44.39
N SER A 34 50.72 -13.29 43.83
CA SER A 34 49.39 -13.25 44.47
C SER A 34 49.32 -14.11 45.74
N ARG A 35 50.00 -15.27 45.77
CA ARG A 35 50.09 -16.14 46.96
C ARG A 35 50.99 -15.54 48.04
N ASP A 36 52.12 -14.95 47.66
CA ASP A 36 53.02 -14.28 48.60
C ASP A 36 52.37 -13.04 49.23
N GLU A 37 51.62 -12.26 48.45
CA GLU A 37 50.83 -11.14 48.98
C GLU A 37 49.75 -11.62 49.95
N LEU A 38 49.08 -12.73 49.64
CA LEU A 38 48.04 -13.32 50.50
C LEU A 38 48.63 -13.86 51.82
N ASN A 39 49.76 -14.59 51.76
CA ASN A 39 50.44 -15.12 52.94
C ASN A 39 50.92 -13.99 53.87
N LYS A 40 51.44 -12.89 53.29
CA LYS A 40 51.81 -11.68 54.06
C LYS A 40 50.60 -11.01 54.70
N ALA A 41 49.44 -11.02 54.03
CA ALA A 41 48.21 -10.46 54.58
C ALA A 41 47.72 -11.28 55.78
N PHE A 42 47.69 -12.61 55.68
CA PHE A 42 47.32 -13.48 56.80
C PHE A 42 48.26 -13.38 57.99
N PHE A 43 49.58 -13.28 57.73
CA PHE A 43 50.55 -13.05 58.80
C PHE A 43 50.25 -11.75 59.57
N LYS A 44 49.98 -10.64 58.85
CA LYS A 44 49.66 -9.35 59.50
C LYS A 44 48.36 -9.41 60.30
N ASP A 45 47.34 -10.07 59.77
CA ASP A 45 46.06 -10.24 60.44
C ASP A 45 46.24 -11.03 61.75
N ARG A 46 47.00 -12.13 61.70
CA ARG A 46 47.30 -12.95 62.87
C ARG A 46 48.14 -12.23 63.93
N ILE A 47 49.06 -11.35 63.52
CA ILE A 47 49.82 -10.49 64.44
C ILE A 47 48.89 -9.50 65.16
N SER A 48 47.94 -8.90 64.43
CA SER A 48 46.95 -7.98 65.03
C SER A 48 46.04 -8.71 66.02
N GLU A 49 45.58 -9.91 65.67
CA GLU A 49 44.77 -10.76 66.55
C GLU A 49 45.55 -11.14 67.81
N LEU A 50 46.83 -11.51 67.68
CA LEU A 50 47.70 -11.85 68.80
C LEU A 50 47.95 -10.64 69.73
N GLU A 51 48.02 -9.43 69.19
CA GLU A 51 48.15 -8.20 69.98
C GLU A 51 46.89 -7.93 70.81
N GLU A 52 45.71 -8.17 70.24
CA GLU A 52 44.42 -8.06 70.93
C GLU A 52 44.31 -9.12 72.04
N GLU A 53 44.56 -10.40 71.73
CA GLU A 53 44.56 -11.51 72.71
C GLU A 53 45.55 -11.27 73.87
N ASN A 54 46.72 -10.68 73.58
CA ASN A 54 47.70 -10.33 74.60
C ASN A 54 47.20 -9.19 75.50
N SER A 55 46.53 -8.19 74.92
CA SER A 55 45.93 -7.10 75.70
C SER A 55 44.80 -7.57 76.63
N GLU A 56 44.11 -8.65 76.25
CA GLU A 56 43.09 -9.35 77.06
C GLU A 56 43.69 -10.30 78.12
N GLY A 57 45.02 -10.46 78.12
CA GLY A 57 45.75 -11.33 79.06
C GLY A 57 45.63 -12.82 78.76
N LEU A 58 45.23 -13.19 77.54
CA LEU A 58 45.09 -14.58 77.09
C LEU A 58 46.42 -15.19 76.62
N VAL A 59 47.43 -14.35 76.32
CA VAL A 59 48.74 -14.76 75.81
C VAL A 59 49.81 -14.68 76.89
N VAL A 60 50.57 -15.76 77.09
CA VAL A 60 51.61 -15.85 78.12
C VAL A 60 52.97 -15.37 77.60
N ASN A 61 53.31 -15.67 76.35
CA ASN A 61 54.61 -15.37 75.76
C ASN A 61 54.46 -14.94 74.29
N GLN A 62 54.14 -13.66 74.08
CA GLN A 62 53.86 -13.12 72.74
C GLN A 62 55.07 -13.23 71.80
N ASP A 63 56.28 -12.98 72.32
CA ASP A 63 57.51 -12.98 71.51
C ASP A 63 57.81 -14.35 70.86
N GLU A 64 57.47 -15.43 71.56
CA GLU A 64 57.64 -16.81 71.08
C GLU A 64 56.67 -17.11 69.92
N LEU A 65 55.40 -16.76 70.08
CA LEU A 65 54.37 -16.96 69.04
C LEU A 65 54.61 -16.10 67.79
N VAL A 66 55.13 -14.87 67.96
CA VAL A 66 55.56 -14.04 66.83
C VAL A 66 56.71 -14.70 66.08
N SER A 67 57.68 -15.27 66.79
CA SER A 67 58.81 -15.98 66.17
C SER A 67 58.34 -17.22 65.38
N GLU A 68 57.39 -17.99 65.90
CA GLU A 68 56.81 -19.14 65.20
C GLU A 68 56.07 -18.72 63.92
N LEU A 69 55.28 -17.64 63.98
CA LEU A 69 54.60 -17.10 62.80
C LEU A 69 55.58 -16.61 61.73
N GLN A 70 56.69 -15.98 62.14
CA GLN A 70 57.74 -15.55 61.22
C GLN A 70 58.42 -16.75 60.55
N GLN A 71 58.66 -17.83 61.30
CA GLN A 71 59.24 -19.05 60.77
C GLN A 71 58.27 -19.77 59.82
N SER A 72 56.98 -19.86 60.17
CA SER A 72 55.95 -20.41 59.28
C SER A 72 55.83 -19.62 57.98
N LEU A 73 55.87 -18.28 58.05
CA LEU A 73 55.85 -17.44 56.85
C LEU A 73 57.09 -17.67 55.98
N LEU A 74 58.26 -17.90 56.58
CA LEU A 74 59.49 -18.19 55.86
C LEU A 74 59.46 -19.56 55.18
N ASP A 75 58.89 -20.57 55.86
CA ASP A 75 58.73 -21.93 55.34
C ASP A 75 57.67 -22.01 54.22
N ASP A 76 56.63 -21.16 54.27
CA ASP A 76 55.55 -21.09 53.27
C ASP A 76 55.92 -20.30 52.00
N VAL A 77 57.09 -19.66 51.94
CA VAL A 77 57.61 -19.00 50.73
C VAL A 77 58.38 -20.04 49.91
N PRO A 78 57.84 -20.55 48.78
CA PRO A 78 58.51 -21.59 48.01
C PRO A 78 59.82 -21.05 47.42
N MET A 79 60.96 -21.66 47.78
CA MET A 79 62.30 -21.20 47.35
C MET A 79 62.56 -21.26 45.83
N GLN A 80 61.68 -21.87 45.03
CA GLN A 80 61.78 -21.96 43.58
C GLN A 80 60.38 -22.10 42.95
N ALA A 81 59.66 -20.99 42.86
CA ALA A 81 58.56 -20.89 41.92
C ALA A 81 59.12 -20.97 40.49
N LYS A 82 59.05 -22.15 39.86
CA LYS A 82 59.19 -22.22 38.39
C LYS A 82 57.98 -21.52 37.80
N GLN A 83 58.15 -20.28 37.35
CA GLN A 83 57.21 -19.59 36.48
C GLN A 83 57.05 -20.45 35.22
N GLN A 84 56.02 -21.29 35.18
CA GLN A 84 55.57 -21.91 33.95
C GLN A 84 54.75 -20.86 33.20
N ALA A 85 55.45 -20.00 32.45
CA ALA A 85 54.80 -19.19 31.45
C ALA A 85 54.16 -20.14 30.42
N VAL A 86 52.84 -20.29 30.47
CA VAL A 86 52.08 -20.93 29.40
C VAL A 86 52.05 -19.95 28.22
N GLY A 87 53.17 -19.86 27.51
CA GLY A 87 53.27 -19.08 26.29
C GLY A 87 52.46 -19.76 25.20
N ILE A 88 51.35 -19.15 24.78
CA ILE A 88 50.65 -19.61 23.58
C ILE A 88 51.61 -19.43 22.40
N SER A 89 51.92 -20.52 21.68
CA SER A 89 52.88 -20.44 20.57
C SER A 89 52.39 -19.46 19.49
N PRO A 90 53.25 -18.60 18.93
CA PRO A 90 52.87 -17.71 17.83
C PRO A 90 52.38 -18.48 16.60
N LEU A 91 52.71 -19.78 16.51
CA LEU A 91 52.21 -20.70 15.50
C LEU A 91 50.69 -20.93 15.56
N MET A 92 50.02 -20.68 16.68
CA MET A 92 48.55 -20.76 16.82
C MET A 92 47.82 -19.49 16.35
N VAL A 93 48.50 -18.35 16.21
CA VAL A 93 47.88 -17.09 15.77
C VAL A 93 47.49 -17.15 14.29
N LEU A 94 48.38 -17.67 13.45
CA LEU A 94 48.16 -17.73 12.02
C LEU A 94 46.91 -18.56 11.63
N PRO A 95 46.73 -19.82 12.11
CA PRO A 95 45.54 -20.61 11.78
C PRO A 95 44.26 -20.01 12.38
N SER A 96 44.32 -19.39 13.56
CA SER A 96 43.14 -18.74 14.16
C SER A 96 42.71 -17.48 13.38
N LEU A 97 43.66 -16.70 12.86
CA LEU A 97 43.37 -15.53 12.02
C LEU A 97 42.82 -15.93 10.65
N ILE A 98 43.35 -17.00 10.05
CA ILE A 98 42.79 -17.59 8.81
C ILE A 98 41.38 -18.11 9.07
N LEU A 99 41.15 -18.82 10.17
CA LEU A 99 39.82 -19.31 10.56
C LEU A 99 38.84 -18.15 10.76
N LEU A 100 39.26 -17.08 11.45
CA LEU A 100 38.45 -15.87 11.65
C LEU A 100 38.03 -15.26 10.31
N VAL A 101 38.99 -15.02 9.40
CA VAL A 101 38.73 -14.49 8.06
C VAL A 101 37.77 -15.41 7.30
N GLY A 102 38.03 -16.72 7.32
CA GLY A 102 37.21 -17.73 6.65
C GLY A 102 35.77 -17.76 7.15
N ILE A 103 35.57 -17.70 8.47
CA ILE A 103 34.24 -17.65 9.09
C ILE A 103 33.53 -16.33 8.72
N CYS A 104 34.21 -15.19 8.84
CA CYS A 104 33.61 -13.89 8.54
C CYS A 104 33.13 -13.79 7.08
N TYR A 105 34.02 -14.06 6.12
CA TYR A 105 33.65 -13.98 4.71
C TYR A 105 32.77 -15.15 4.27
N GLY A 106 32.95 -16.35 4.82
CA GLY A 106 32.07 -17.49 4.56
C GLY A 106 30.64 -17.24 5.02
N MET A 107 30.46 -16.66 6.22
CA MET A 107 29.15 -16.26 6.72
C MET A 107 28.54 -15.13 5.88
N TYR A 108 29.35 -14.15 5.45
CA TYR A 108 28.88 -13.11 4.53
C TYR A 108 28.47 -13.67 3.17
N LEU A 109 29.18 -14.64 2.61
CA LEU A 109 28.78 -15.27 1.34
C LEU A 109 27.50 -16.10 1.48
N SER A 110 27.25 -16.68 2.66
CA SER A 110 26.04 -17.48 2.92
C SER A 110 24.80 -16.63 3.23
N VAL A 111 24.95 -15.51 3.94
CA VAL A 111 23.81 -14.71 4.46
C VAL A 111 23.71 -13.35 3.77
N GLY A 112 24.83 -12.85 3.25
CA GLY A 112 24.93 -11.55 2.62
C GLY A 112 24.21 -11.50 1.27
N SER A 113 23.80 -10.30 0.91
CA SER A 113 23.01 -10.03 -0.29
C SER A 113 23.81 -9.35 -1.40
N LEU A 114 25.12 -9.64 -1.50
CA LEU A 114 26.03 -8.98 -2.45
C LEU A 114 25.46 -8.96 -3.88
N THR A 115 24.99 -10.12 -4.36
CA THR A 115 24.38 -10.27 -5.69
C THR A 115 23.15 -9.40 -5.89
N LYS A 116 22.30 -9.24 -4.86
CA LYS A 116 21.13 -8.36 -4.91
C LYS A 116 21.52 -6.90 -5.00
N VAL A 117 22.59 -6.49 -4.30
CA VAL A 117 23.05 -5.11 -4.34
C VAL A 117 23.73 -4.80 -5.67
N GLU A 118 24.52 -5.73 -6.21
CA GLU A 118 25.10 -5.61 -7.55
C GLU A 118 24.01 -5.50 -8.63
N ALA A 119 23.00 -6.38 -8.60
CA ALA A 119 21.85 -6.32 -9.51
C ALA A 119 21.09 -4.98 -9.37
N TRP A 120 20.82 -4.52 -8.14
CA TRP A 120 20.18 -3.22 -7.93
C TRP A 120 21.02 -2.06 -8.51
N GLN A 121 22.33 -2.06 -8.30
CA GLN A 121 23.21 -1.03 -8.87
C GLN A 121 23.22 -1.06 -10.40
N GLU A 122 23.23 -2.25 -10.98
CA GLU A 122 23.13 -2.43 -12.42
C GLU A 122 21.78 -1.89 -12.94
N THR A 123 20.66 -2.26 -12.33
CA THR A 123 19.33 -1.73 -12.67
C THR A 123 19.27 -0.21 -12.59
N VAL A 124 19.80 0.39 -11.52
CA VAL A 124 19.87 1.85 -11.36
C VAL A 124 20.70 2.50 -12.47
N SER A 125 21.81 1.87 -12.87
CA SER A 125 22.67 2.39 -13.94
C SER A 125 22.01 2.39 -15.33
N ARG A 126 21.06 1.47 -15.56
CA ARG A 126 20.29 1.35 -16.81
C ARG A 126 19.09 2.30 -16.90
N LEU A 127 18.80 3.08 -15.86
CA LEU A 127 17.67 4.01 -15.83
C LEU A 127 17.57 4.92 -17.07
N PRO A 128 18.67 5.54 -17.57
CA PRO A 128 18.59 6.41 -18.75
C PRO A 128 18.11 5.68 -20.00
N ASP A 129 18.57 4.43 -20.20
CA ASP A 129 18.20 3.62 -21.36
C ASP A 129 16.74 3.16 -21.28
N LEU A 130 16.30 2.70 -20.10
CA LEU A 130 14.91 2.31 -19.86
C LEU A 130 13.96 3.51 -20.04
N SER A 131 14.34 4.68 -19.51
CA SER A 131 13.56 5.91 -19.64
C SER A 131 13.48 6.37 -21.10
N LYS A 132 14.59 6.27 -21.84
CA LYS A 132 14.65 6.63 -23.26
C LYS A 132 13.74 5.73 -24.10
N ARG A 133 13.80 4.41 -23.87
CA ARG A 133 12.91 3.45 -24.56
C ARG A 133 11.44 3.71 -24.29
N LEU A 134 11.09 4.06 -23.04
CA LEU A 134 9.70 4.41 -22.69
C LEU A 134 9.20 5.67 -23.44
N MET A 135 10.09 6.64 -23.72
CA MET A 135 9.73 7.87 -24.43
C MET A 135 9.79 7.76 -25.96
N ASP A 136 10.36 6.70 -26.51
CA ASP A 136 10.55 6.54 -27.95
C ASP A 136 9.32 5.86 -28.60
N ASP A 137 8.37 6.70 -29.05
CA ASP A 137 7.03 6.29 -29.49
C ASP A 137 6.99 5.66 -30.89
N GLN A 138 8.08 5.73 -31.67
CA GLN A 138 8.00 5.43 -33.10
C GLN A 138 8.46 4.04 -33.54
N ASN A 139 9.15 3.23 -32.71
CA ASN A 139 9.57 1.86 -33.08
C ASN A 139 10.15 1.03 -31.91
N ALA A 140 10.00 1.45 -30.65
CA ALA A 140 10.53 0.69 -29.53
C ALA A 140 9.64 -0.51 -29.20
N GLU A 141 10.23 -1.69 -29.01
CA GLU A 141 9.52 -2.80 -28.37
C GLU A 141 9.03 -2.36 -26.99
N PRO A 142 7.75 -2.63 -26.63
CA PRO A 142 7.22 -2.33 -25.32
C PRO A 142 8.13 -2.91 -24.24
N LEU A 143 8.31 -2.18 -23.14
CA LEU A 143 9.02 -2.72 -21.97
C LEU A 143 8.27 -3.96 -21.47
N SER A 144 9.01 -5.02 -21.19
CA SER A 144 8.50 -6.17 -20.47
C SER A 144 8.13 -5.81 -19.03
N ASP A 145 7.29 -6.63 -18.38
CA ASP A 145 6.90 -6.40 -16.97
C ASP A 145 8.12 -6.27 -16.05
N GLN A 146 9.14 -7.10 -16.25
CA GLN A 146 10.39 -7.04 -15.49
C GLN A 146 11.15 -5.72 -15.73
N GLU A 147 11.23 -5.26 -16.98
CA GLU A 147 11.88 -3.99 -17.30
C GLU A 147 11.11 -2.80 -16.73
N MET A 148 9.79 -2.91 -16.59
CA MET A 148 8.96 -1.90 -15.96
C MET A 148 9.16 -1.84 -14.44
N ASP A 149 9.30 -2.99 -13.80
CA ASP A 149 9.67 -3.09 -12.38
C ASP A 149 11.07 -2.52 -12.14
N ASP A 150 12.03 -2.87 -13.00
CA ASP A 150 13.40 -2.35 -12.99
C ASP A 150 13.42 -0.82 -13.15
N LEU A 151 12.67 -0.29 -14.11
CA LEU A 151 12.49 1.16 -14.31
C LEU A 151 11.96 1.82 -13.05
N THR A 152 10.93 1.23 -12.43
CA THR A 152 10.30 1.77 -11.22
C THR A 152 11.26 1.77 -10.03
N LEU A 153 12.00 0.67 -9.83
CA LEU A 153 13.03 0.54 -8.79
C LEU A 153 14.14 1.58 -8.96
N ALA A 154 14.66 1.69 -10.19
CA ALA A 154 15.72 2.63 -10.52
C ALA A 154 15.26 4.08 -10.35
N LEU A 155 14.05 4.42 -10.79
CA LEU A 155 13.46 5.74 -10.65
C LEU A 155 13.23 6.12 -9.18
N ARG A 156 12.67 5.21 -8.37
CA ARG A 156 12.50 5.43 -6.91
C ARG A 156 13.84 5.65 -6.21
N THR A 157 14.86 4.87 -6.58
CA THR A 157 16.22 5.03 -6.03
C THR A 157 16.78 6.41 -6.38
N ARG A 158 16.72 6.81 -7.65
CA ARG A 158 17.18 8.14 -8.07
C ARG A 158 16.42 9.26 -7.36
N LEU A 159 15.09 9.15 -7.24
CA LEU A 159 14.28 10.17 -6.57
C LEU A 159 14.50 10.26 -5.05
N HIS A 160 14.99 9.19 -4.44
CA HIS A 160 15.49 9.23 -3.06
C HIS A 160 16.75 10.10 -2.97
N ASP A 161 17.70 9.91 -3.88
CA ASP A 161 18.99 10.62 -3.87
C ASP A 161 18.89 12.05 -4.43
N THR A 162 17.98 12.27 -5.39
CA THR A 162 17.69 13.58 -6.02
C THR A 162 16.21 13.92 -5.85
N PRO A 163 15.78 14.35 -4.64
CA PRO A 163 14.36 14.56 -4.35
C PRO A 163 13.74 15.77 -5.03
N ASN A 164 14.53 16.67 -5.62
CA ASN A 164 14.07 17.89 -6.29
C ASN A 164 13.77 17.73 -7.79
N ASP A 165 13.55 16.50 -8.27
CA ASP A 165 13.25 16.20 -9.67
C ASP A 165 11.73 16.09 -9.91
N ALA A 166 11.08 17.21 -10.21
CA ALA A 166 9.63 17.27 -10.43
C ALA A 166 9.16 16.35 -11.56
N THR A 167 9.94 16.25 -12.65
CA THR A 167 9.65 15.41 -13.81
C THR A 167 9.75 13.93 -13.47
N GLY A 168 10.76 13.54 -12.70
CA GLY A 168 10.89 12.17 -12.22
C GLY A 168 9.73 11.76 -11.31
N TRP A 169 9.29 12.65 -10.41
CA TRP A 169 8.10 12.41 -9.58
C TRP A 169 6.81 12.32 -10.40
N LEU A 170 6.65 13.14 -11.44
CA LEU A 170 5.53 13.04 -12.39
C LEU A 170 5.52 11.68 -13.09
N LEU A 171 6.67 11.23 -13.59
CA LEU A 171 6.79 9.92 -14.23
C LEU A 171 6.44 8.79 -13.24
N LEU A 172 6.99 8.81 -12.03
CA LEU A 172 6.66 7.82 -11.00
C LEU A 172 5.16 7.82 -10.67
N GLY A 173 4.55 9.01 -10.60
CA GLY A 173 3.10 9.16 -10.38
C GLY A 173 2.26 8.51 -11.48
N ARG A 174 2.68 8.64 -12.74
CA ARG A 174 2.04 8.01 -13.91
C ARG A 174 2.19 6.50 -13.91
N ILE A 175 3.37 6.00 -13.58
CA ILE A 175 3.63 4.57 -13.42
C ILE A 175 2.71 4.00 -12.34
N GLY A 176 2.60 4.69 -11.19
CA GLY A 176 1.66 4.32 -10.14
C GLY A 176 0.21 4.23 -10.64
N MET A 177 -0.25 5.22 -11.43
CA MET A 177 -1.60 5.16 -12.02
C MET A 177 -1.78 3.97 -12.96
N ALA A 178 -0.81 3.72 -13.85
CA ALA A 178 -0.86 2.61 -14.80
C ALA A 178 -0.93 1.25 -14.08
N ASN A 179 -0.20 1.12 -12.98
CA ASN A 179 -0.15 -0.09 -12.16
C ASN A 179 -1.30 -0.18 -11.14
N ARG A 180 -2.23 0.78 -11.14
CA ARG A 180 -3.32 0.90 -10.13
C ARG A 180 -2.80 0.98 -8.68
N ASP A 181 -1.57 1.44 -8.49
CA ASP A 181 -0.97 1.74 -7.20
C ASP A 181 -1.30 3.21 -6.83
N ALA A 182 -2.46 3.37 -6.20
CA ALA A 182 -2.98 4.68 -5.83
C ALA A 182 -2.08 5.41 -4.81
N GLU A 183 -1.44 4.67 -3.90
CA GLU A 183 -0.56 5.24 -2.87
C GLU A 183 0.70 5.84 -3.49
N THR A 184 1.42 5.06 -4.33
CA THR A 184 2.58 5.57 -5.06
C THR A 184 2.20 6.74 -5.95
N SER A 185 1.07 6.63 -6.66
CA SER A 185 0.61 7.69 -7.55
C SER A 185 0.36 8.99 -6.80
N GLN A 186 -0.44 8.95 -5.74
CA GLN A 186 -0.79 10.14 -4.96
C GLN A 186 0.44 10.76 -4.31
N GLY A 187 1.30 9.96 -3.69
CA GLY A 187 2.52 10.43 -3.05
C GLY A 187 3.48 11.09 -4.04
N ALA A 188 3.74 10.45 -5.18
CA ALA A 188 4.66 10.96 -6.19
C ALA A 188 4.10 12.23 -6.87
N MET A 189 2.82 12.21 -7.26
CA MET A 189 2.19 13.33 -7.95
C MET A 189 2.04 14.57 -7.05
N LEU A 190 1.80 14.37 -5.75
CA LEU A 190 1.84 15.45 -4.75
C LEU A 190 3.25 16.05 -4.65
N ARG A 191 4.31 15.24 -4.64
CA ARG A 191 5.69 15.76 -4.62
C ARG A 191 6.01 16.53 -5.89
N ALA A 192 5.65 16.01 -7.06
CA ALA A 192 5.80 16.71 -8.33
C ALA A 192 5.12 18.10 -8.30
N TYR A 193 3.86 18.15 -7.82
CA TYR A 193 3.10 19.38 -7.71
C TYR A 193 3.70 20.39 -6.72
N LYS A 194 4.26 19.92 -5.59
CA LYS A 194 4.95 20.81 -4.64
C LYS A 194 6.24 21.40 -5.20
N LEU A 195 6.96 20.67 -6.04
CA LEU A 195 8.22 21.12 -6.64
C LEU A 195 7.99 22.08 -7.80
N ASP A 196 7.00 21.82 -8.64
CA ASP A 196 6.66 22.68 -9.78
C ASP A 196 5.13 22.83 -9.94
N PRO A 197 4.50 23.68 -9.10
CA PRO A 197 3.06 23.90 -9.15
C PRO A 197 2.61 24.70 -10.38
N GLY A 198 3.54 25.27 -11.15
CA GLY A 198 3.25 26.10 -12.33
C GLY A 198 3.10 25.31 -13.62
N ASN A 199 3.59 24.06 -13.63
CA ASN A 199 3.61 23.20 -14.81
C ASN A 199 2.23 22.59 -15.10
N PRO A 200 1.65 22.83 -16.29
CA PRO A 200 0.32 22.33 -16.63
C PRO A 200 0.26 20.81 -16.66
N GLU A 201 1.33 20.13 -17.07
CA GLU A 201 1.38 18.67 -17.14
C GLU A 201 1.31 18.02 -15.75
N ILE A 202 2.02 18.59 -14.78
CA ILE A 202 1.98 18.17 -13.38
C ILE A 202 0.63 18.47 -12.75
N LYS A 203 0.06 19.65 -13.02
CA LYS A 203 -1.28 20.03 -12.56
C LYS A 203 -2.34 19.03 -13.03
N VAL A 204 -2.35 18.69 -14.32
CA VAL A 204 -3.31 17.73 -14.89
C VAL A 204 -3.11 16.35 -14.28
N GLY A 205 -1.86 15.88 -14.19
CA GLY A 205 -1.56 14.59 -13.56
C GLY A 205 -2.01 14.52 -12.10
N TYR A 206 -1.73 15.56 -11.32
CA TYR A 206 -2.12 15.63 -9.91
C TYR A 206 -3.63 15.68 -9.72
N ALA A 207 -4.33 16.51 -10.49
CA ALA A 207 -5.78 16.55 -10.46
C ALA A 207 -6.41 15.20 -10.84
N GLN A 208 -5.88 14.53 -11.87
CA GLN A 208 -6.33 13.20 -12.26
C GLN A 208 -6.17 12.18 -11.12
N THR A 209 -5.03 12.19 -10.43
CA THR A 209 -4.80 11.31 -9.27
C THR A 209 -5.77 11.60 -8.13
N LEU A 210 -6.04 12.86 -7.81
CA LEU A 210 -7.00 13.25 -6.77
C LEU A 210 -8.43 12.79 -7.10
N MET A 211 -8.83 12.90 -8.36
CA MET A 211 -10.15 12.45 -8.80
C MET A 211 -10.31 10.92 -8.72
N LEU A 212 -9.24 10.16 -8.94
CA LEU A 212 -9.25 8.70 -8.85
C LEU A 212 -9.42 8.19 -7.41
N VAL A 213 -8.88 8.90 -6.42
CA VAL A 213 -8.97 8.52 -4.99
C VAL A 213 -10.41 8.61 -4.46
N GLY A 214 -11.27 9.45 -5.07
CA GLY A 214 -12.71 9.49 -4.80
C GLY A 214 -13.12 10.25 -3.52
N ASP A 215 -12.21 10.98 -2.88
CA ASP A 215 -12.55 11.90 -1.78
C ASP A 215 -13.23 13.17 -2.34
N PRO A 216 -14.48 13.49 -1.92
CA PRO A 216 -15.21 14.65 -2.42
C PRO A 216 -14.46 15.99 -2.30
N ASN A 217 -13.74 16.21 -1.19
CA ASN A 217 -13.00 17.46 -0.97
C ASN A 217 -11.80 17.56 -1.93
N GLN A 218 -11.16 16.44 -2.21
CA GLN A 218 -10.06 16.36 -3.17
C GLN A 218 -10.56 16.57 -4.61
N GLY A 219 -11.78 16.11 -4.92
CA GLY A 219 -12.43 16.35 -6.22
C GLY A 219 -12.67 17.84 -6.52
N ASP A 220 -13.13 18.62 -5.54
CA ASP A 220 -13.31 20.08 -5.72
C ASP A 220 -11.99 20.79 -6.00
N PHE A 221 -10.94 20.43 -5.26
CA PHE A 221 -9.60 20.97 -5.47
C PHE A 221 -9.04 20.57 -6.84
N ALA A 222 -9.21 19.32 -7.26
CA ALA A 222 -8.81 18.84 -8.58
C ALA A 222 -9.50 19.63 -9.71
N ARG A 223 -10.82 19.86 -9.61
CA ARG A 223 -11.56 20.72 -10.54
C ARG A 223 -11.00 22.13 -10.62
N GLN A 224 -10.65 22.73 -9.48
CA GLN A 224 -10.05 24.07 -9.44
C GLN A 224 -8.71 24.10 -10.17
N ILE A 225 -7.85 23.09 -9.95
CA ILE A 225 -6.58 22.94 -10.66
C ILE A 225 -6.82 22.82 -12.17
N LEU A 226 -7.71 21.93 -12.60
CA LEU A 226 -8.00 21.70 -14.02
C LEU A 226 -8.56 22.96 -14.70
N ARG A 227 -9.49 23.67 -14.06
CA ARG A 227 -9.98 24.96 -14.57
C ARG A 227 -8.85 25.97 -14.72
N SER A 228 -7.90 26.01 -13.78
CA SER A 228 -6.72 26.89 -13.89
C SER A 228 -5.82 26.53 -15.08
N VAL A 229 -5.75 25.24 -15.44
CA VAL A 229 -5.02 24.78 -16.64
C VAL A 229 -5.75 25.24 -17.90
N VAL A 230 -7.05 24.97 -18.01
CA VAL A 230 -7.87 25.36 -19.18
C VAL A 230 -7.94 26.87 -19.37
N GLN A 231 -7.95 27.66 -18.29
CA GLN A 231 -7.90 29.13 -18.38
C GLN A 231 -6.59 29.65 -18.98
N ARG A 232 -5.47 28.96 -18.71
CA ARG A 232 -4.15 29.33 -19.24
C ARG A 232 -3.92 28.77 -20.64
N ASP A 233 -4.33 27.54 -20.86
CA ASP A 233 -4.25 26.82 -22.13
C ASP A 233 -5.61 26.18 -22.44
N PRO A 234 -6.48 26.88 -23.20
CA PRO A 234 -7.77 26.35 -23.61
C PRO A 234 -7.68 25.14 -24.56
N SER A 235 -6.48 24.79 -25.03
CA SER A 235 -6.23 23.68 -25.93
C SER A 235 -5.79 22.39 -25.24
N ASP A 236 -5.63 22.37 -23.90
CA ASP A 236 -5.30 21.13 -23.18
C ASP A 236 -6.53 20.19 -23.16
N VAL A 237 -6.55 19.31 -24.17
CA VAL A 237 -7.56 18.27 -24.38
C VAL A 237 -7.70 17.35 -23.15
N ARG A 238 -6.63 17.08 -22.41
CA ARG A 238 -6.69 16.19 -21.24
C ARG A 238 -7.43 16.86 -20.09
N ALA A 239 -7.14 18.13 -19.84
CA ALA A 239 -7.83 18.90 -18.82
C ALA A 239 -9.33 19.07 -19.14
N LEU A 240 -9.65 19.38 -20.40
CA LEU A 240 -11.04 19.45 -20.89
C LEU A 240 -11.77 18.11 -20.73
N SER A 241 -11.12 17.01 -21.09
CA SER A 241 -11.68 15.66 -20.96
C SER A 241 -12.03 15.33 -19.51
N LEU A 242 -11.10 15.53 -18.57
CA LEU A 242 -11.32 15.25 -17.14
C LEU A 242 -12.47 16.10 -16.56
N LEU A 243 -12.51 17.39 -16.89
CA LEU A 243 -13.61 18.27 -16.47
C LEU A 243 -14.95 17.86 -17.06
N ALA A 244 -14.98 17.42 -18.33
CA ALA A 244 -16.21 17.00 -18.99
C ALA A 244 -16.79 15.72 -18.37
N PHE A 245 -15.93 14.73 -18.09
CA PHE A 245 -16.36 13.50 -17.45
C PHE A 245 -16.84 13.74 -16.01
N ASP A 246 -16.10 14.52 -15.22
CA ASP A 246 -16.51 14.88 -13.86
C ASP A 246 -17.84 15.64 -13.82
N ALA A 247 -18.01 16.62 -14.72
CA ALA A 247 -19.27 17.35 -14.83
C ALA A 247 -20.43 16.40 -15.20
N PHE A 248 -20.21 15.46 -16.11
CA PHE A 248 -21.23 14.48 -16.48
C PHE A 248 -21.61 13.55 -15.33
N GLU A 249 -20.62 13.02 -14.59
CA GLU A 249 -20.85 12.16 -13.42
C GLU A 249 -21.59 12.89 -12.30
N ARG A 250 -21.36 14.20 -12.15
CA ARG A 250 -22.03 15.07 -11.18
C ARG A 250 -23.38 15.60 -11.67
N ASN A 251 -23.89 15.12 -12.81
CA ASN A 251 -25.12 15.57 -13.46
C ASN A 251 -25.13 17.04 -13.89
N GLU A 252 -23.96 17.69 -13.96
CA GLU A 252 -23.76 19.04 -14.49
C GLU A 252 -23.68 19.00 -16.03
N TYR A 253 -24.72 18.45 -16.66
CA TYR A 253 -24.72 18.11 -18.09
C TYR A 253 -24.42 19.30 -19.01
N GLN A 254 -24.86 20.50 -18.64
CA GLN A 254 -24.58 21.72 -19.41
C GLN A 254 -23.07 22.04 -19.43
N GLN A 255 -22.38 21.86 -18.30
CA GLN A 255 -20.93 22.03 -18.24
C GLN A 255 -20.23 20.92 -19.04
N ALA A 256 -20.67 19.67 -18.94
CA ALA A 256 -20.12 18.56 -19.72
C ALA A 256 -20.20 18.82 -21.24
N VAL A 257 -21.37 19.26 -21.73
CA VAL A 257 -21.55 19.66 -23.13
C VAL A 257 -20.58 20.77 -23.53
N SER A 258 -20.40 21.79 -22.67
CA SER A 258 -19.48 22.90 -22.96
C SER A 258 -18.03 22.42 -23.15
N TYR A 259 -17.52 21.59 -22.23
CA TYR A 259 -16.15 21.08 -22.30
C TYR A 259 -15.93 20.13 -23.48
N TRP A 260 -16.86 19.22 -23.75
CA TRP A 260 -16.77 18.34 -24.93
C TRP A 260 -16.86 19.12 -26.25
N THR A 261 -17.64 20.21 -26.30
CA THR A 261 -17.71 21.08 -27.47
C THR A 261 -16.39 21.82 -27.68
N MET A 262 -15.80 22.37 -26.62
CA MET A 262 -14.45 22.95 -26.68
C MET A 262 -13.43 21.92 -27.17
N MET A 263 -13.47 20.71 -26.62
CA MET A 263 -12.56 19.63 -27.01
C MET A 263 -12.71 19.25 -28.48
N LYS A 264 -13.95 19.13 -28.99
CA LYS A 264 -14.25 18.87 -30.41
C LYS A 264 -13.68 19.96 -31.32
N ASN A 265 -13.79 21.22 -30.91
CA ASN A 265 -13.24 22.35 -31.65
C ASN A 265 -11.71 22.34 -31.68
N VAL A 266 -11.05 21.93 -30.59
CA VAL A 266 -9.58 21.86 -30.50
C VAL A 266 -9.01 20.73 -31.36
N ILE A 267 -9.60 19.54 -31.37
CA ILE A 267 -9.09 18.38 -32.12
C ILE A 267 -9.43 18.42 -33.62
N GLY A 268 -10.48 19.15 -34.00
CA GLY A 268 -10.95 19.28 -35.38
C GLY A 268 -11.77 18.09 -35.89
N GLU A 269 -12.49 18.29 -36.99
CA GLU A 269 -13.48 17.32 -37.48
C GLU A 269 -12.89 16.00 -38.00
N ASN A 270 -11.61 16.00 -38.40
CA ASN A 270 -10.92 14.84 -38.97
C ASN A 270 -10.30 13.90 -37.90
N ASP A 271 -10.34 14.25 -36.61
CA ASP A 271 -9.84 13.39 -35.54
C ASP A 271 -10.79 12.19 -35.29
N SER A 272 -10.23 11.00 -35.08
CA SER A 272 -10.99 9.77 -34.85
C SER A 272 -11.91 9.83 -33.62
N ARG A 273 -11.61 10.70 -32.65
CA ARG A 273 -12.37 10.90 -31.40
C ARG A 273 -13.61 11.78 -31.58
N THR A 274 -13.73 12.51 -32.68
CA THR A 274 -14.84 13.45 -32.96
C THR A 274 -16.22 12.78 -32.90
N ASN A 275 -16.33 11.54 -33.39
CA ASN A 275 -17.56 10.76 -33.33
C ASN A 275 -17.94 10.36 -31.90
N MET A 276 -16.95 10.02 -31.07
CA MET A 276 -17.19 9.75 -29.65
C MET A 276 -17.71 11.00 -28.95
N LEU A 277 -17.07 12.15 -29.18
CA LEU A 277 -17.46 13.42 -28.58
C LEU A 277 -18.87 13.85 -28.95
N THR A 278 -19.23 13.70 -30.22
CA THR A 278 -20.57 14.03 -30.70
C THR A 278 -21.63 13.21 -29.96
N ARG A 279 -21.42 11.90 -29.81
CA ARG A 279 -22.32 11.03 -29.03
C ARG A 279 -22.39 11.39 -27.54
N SER A 280 -21.25 11.79 -26.95
CA SER A 280 -21.23 12.24 -25.55
C SER A 280 -22.04 13.53 -25.37
N ILE A 281 -21.90 14.49 -26.28
CA ILE A 281 -22.67 15.74 -26.29
C ILE A 281 -24.17 15.46 -26.44
N GLU A 282 -24.56 14.64 -27.43
CA GLU A 282 -25.97 14.24 -27.63
C GLU A 282 -26.56 13.57 -26.38
N ARG A 283 -25.81 12.68 -25.74
CA ARG A 283 -26.25 12.00 -24.52
C ARG A 283 -26.46 12.97 -23.36
N ALA A 284 -25.56 13.93 -23.15
CA ALA A 284 -25.73 14.94 -22.12
C ALA A 284 -26.88 15.90 -22.44
N GLN A 285 -27.05 16.29 -23.70
CA GLN A 285 -28.18 17.14 -24.11
C GLN A 285 -29.53 16.44 -23.86
N ALA A 286 -29.66 15.16 -24.20
CA ALA A 286 -30.87 14.40 -23.90
C ALA A 286 -31.18 14.34 -22.39
N ARG A 287 -30.15 14.35 -21.52
CA ARG A 287 -30.33 14.45 -20.06
C ARG A 287 -30.79 15.84 -19.63
N ILE A 288 -30.25 16.91 -20.22
CA ILE A 288 -30.71 18.29 -19.99
C ILE A 288 -32.19 18.43 -20.36
N ASP A 289 -32.58 17.92 -21.53
CA ASP A 289 -33.95 18.01 -22.02
C ASP A 289 -34.91 17.26 -21.08
N LYS A 290 -34.50 16.08 -20.59
CA LYS A 290 -35.26 15.29 -19.60
C LYS A 290 -35.40 15.97 -18.24
N VAL A 291 -34.39 16.73 -17.80
CA VAL A 291 -34.46 17.49 -16.54
C VAL A 291 -35.30 18.76 -16.73
N SER A 292 -35.17 19.43 -17.87
CA SER A 292 -35.94 20.64 -18.20
C SER A 292 -37.44 20.36 -18.35
N THR A 293 -37.84 19.17 -18.82
CA THR A 293 -39.26 18.77 -18.85
C THR A 293 -39.82 18.45 -17.47
N LEU A 294 -38.98 18.19 -16.46
CA LEU A 294 -39.41 17.98 -15.06
C LEU A 294 -39.60 19.31 -14.32
N ASP A 295 -38.84 20.36 -14.64
CA ASP A 295 -38.91 21.68 -13.98
C ASP A 295 -40.02 22.60 -14.53
N VAL A 296 -40.60 22.32 -15.69
CA VAL A 296 -41.69 23.12 -16.28
C VAL A 296 -43.09 22.70 -15.77
N SER A 297 -43.21 21.57 -15.07
CA SER A 297 -44.49 21.09 -14.50
C SER A 297 -44.71 21.57 -13.05
N GLY A 298 -44.59 22.88 -12.80
CA GLY A 298 -45.03 23.54 -11.57
C GLY A 298 -46.52 23.91 -11.57
N GLY A 299 -47.40 23.05 -12.08
CA GLY A 299 -48.83 23.33 -12.22
C GLY A 299 -49.72 22.11 -12.07
N SER A 300 -50.47 22.10 -10.96
CA SER A 300 -51.63 21.26 -10.62
C SER A 300 -51.59 19.76 -10.91
N VAL A 301 -51.55 19.02 -9.81
CA VAL A 301 -52.01 17.63 -9.69
C VAL A 301 -53.40 17.48 -10.27
N THR A 302 -53.49 16.90 -11.46
CA THR A 302 -54.66 16.12 -11.90
C THR A 302 -54.16 14.95 -12.73
N ASP A 303 -54.38 13.75 -12.19
CA ASP A 303 -54.35 12.43 -12.81
C ASP A 303 -54.24 12.39 -14.34
N LYS A 304 -53.01 12.23 -14.85
CA LYS A 304 -52.72 11.41 -16.02
C LYS A 304 -51.31 10.82 -15.89
N VAL A 305 -51.27 9.52 -15.61
CA VAL A 305 -50.07 8.67 -15.74
C VAL A 305 -49.55 8.82 -17.17
N SER A 306 -48.48 9.58 -17.35
CA SER A 306 -47.68 9.51 -18.57
C SER A 306 -46.94 8.17 -18.56
N THR A 307 -47.43 7.27 -19.41
CA THR A 307 -46.81 5.98 -19.73
C THR A 307 -45.36 6.21 -20.15
N VAL A 308 -44.42 5.83 -19.28
CA VAL A 308 -43.04 5.55 -19.70
C VAL A 308 -43.15 4.42 -20.74
N ASP A 309 -42.65 4.66 -21.94
CA ASP A 309 -42.64 3.67 -23.02
C ASP A 309 -41.67 2.54 -22.64
N VAL A 310 -42.17 1.57 -21.88
CA VAL A 310 -41.45 0.36 -21.51
C VAL A 310 -41.63 -0.62 -22.67
N PRO A 311 -40.53 -1.13 -23.27
CA PRO A 311 -40.65 -2.14 -24.31
C PRO A 311 -41.57 -3.28 -23.87
N ALA A 312 -42.48 -3.70 -24.76
CA ALA A 312 -43.56 -4.64 -24.44
C ALA A 312 -43.07 -5.97 -23.83
N ASP A 313 -41.81 -6.35 -24.08
CA ASP A 313 -41.21 -7.61 -23.63
C ASP A 313 -40.33 -7.41 -22.38
N SER A 314 -40.47 -6.29 -21.67
CA SER A 314 -39.61 -5.92 -20.54
C SER A 314 -40.40 -5.32 -19.37
N VAL A 315 -39.76 -5.25 -18.21
CA VAL A 315 -40.30 -4.56 -17.03
C VAL A 315 -39.30 -3.52 -16.56
N MET A 316 -39.77 -2.30 -16.28
CA MET A 316 -38.95 -1.26 -15.67
C MET A 316 -39.16 -1.20 -14.15
N VAL A 317 -38.13 -1.55 -13.40
CA VAL A 317 -38.14 -1.61 -11.93
C VAL A 317 -37.42 -0.40 -11.37
N ASN A 318 -38.11 0.42 -10.58
CA ASN A 318 -37.51 1.50 -9.82
C ASN A 318 -37.31 1.08 -8.36
N VAL A 319 -36.07 0.81 -7.97
CA VAL A 319 -35.74 0.33 -6.63
C VAL A 319 -35.51 1.53 -5.72
N MET A 320 -36.27 1.60 -4.63
CA MET A 320 -36.15 2.61 -3.59
C MET A 320 -35.62 1.98 -2.30
N LEU A 321 -34.99 2.79 -1.47
CA LEU A 321 -34.51 2.39 -0.16
C LEU A 321 -35.33 3.11 0.91
N ASP A 322 -35.85 2.38 1.88
CA ASP A 322 -36.47 3.00 3.05
C ASP A 322 -35.40 3.69 3.92
N PRO A 323 -35.67 4.88 4.50
CA PRO A 323 -34.71 5.60 5.34
C PRO A 323 -34.14 4.81 6.53
N THR A 324 -34.83 3.75 6.95
CA THR A 324 -34.40 2.88 8.06
C THR A 324 -33.37 1.81 7.66
N VAL A 325 -33.10 1.64 6.36
CA VAL A 325 -32.18 0.62 5.86
C VAL A 325 -30.74 1.09 5.94
N LEU A 326 -29.93 0.37 6.70
CA LEU A 326 -28.48 0.56 6.75
C LEU A 326 -27.81 -0.27 5.65
N LEU A 327 -27.23 0.43 4.66
CA LEU A 327 -26.49 -0.21 3.58
C LEU A 327 -25.12 -0.72 4.07
N PRO A 328 -24.72 -1.95 3.73
CA PRO A 328 -23.35 -2.40 3.95
C PRO A 328 -22.37 -1.64 3.04
N ALA A 329 -21.11 -1.51 3.49
CA ALA A 329 -20.07 -0.78 2.75
C ALA A 329 -19.70 -1.44 1.40
N GLN A 330 -19.96 -2.73 1.27
CA GLN A 330 -19.74 -3.54 0.07
C GLN A 330 -20.85 -4.59 -0.03
N GLY A 331 -21.17 -4.98 -1.25
CA GLY A 331 -22.27 -5.92 -1.49
C GLY A 331 -22.81 -5.85 -2.91
N PHE A 332 -23.91 -6.54 -3.13
CA PHE A 332 -24.62 -6.57 -4.40
C PHE A 332 -26.11 -6.31 -4.21
N LEU A 333 -26.70 -5.52 -5.11
CA LEU A 333 -28.14 -5.47 -5.30
C LEU A 333 -28.53 -6.59 -6.28
N ILE A 334 -29.41 -7.47 -5.84
CA ILE A 334 -29.94 -8.58 -6.63
C ILE A 334 -31.41 -8.29 -6.91
N LEU A 335 -31.74 -8.15 -8.19
CA LEU A 335 -33.11 -8.12 -8.67
C LEU A 335 -33.49 -9.50 -9.19
N SER A 336 -34.56 -10.08 -8.68
CA SER A 336 -35.05 -11.38 -9.12
C SER A 336 -36.53 -11.32 -9.50
N VAL A 337 -36.85 -11.95 -10.62
CA VAL A 337 -38.21 -12.06 -11.14
C VAL A 337 -38.73 -13.45 -10.82
N HIS A 338 -39.89 -13.52 -10.16
CA HIS A 338 -40.57 -14.77 -9.83
C HIS A 338 -41.94 -14.81 -10.51
N SER A 339 -42.45 -16.01 -10.72
CA SER A 339 -43.86 -16.20 -11.08
C SER A 339 -44.76 -15.63 -9.97
N ALA A 340 -45.95 -15.13 -10.35
CA ALA A 340 -46.91 -14.57 -9.41
C ALA A 340 -47.42 -15.58 -8.36
N ASP A 341 -47.25 -16.89 -8.62
CA ASP A 341 -47.50 -17.98 -7.67
C ASP A 341 -46.55 -17.99 -6.44
N GLY A 342 -45.52 -17.14 -6.44
CA GLY A 342 -44.60 -16.99 -5.32
C GLY A 342 -43.52 -18.08 -5.24
N ALA A 343 -43.31 -18.86 -6.29
CA ALA A 343 -42.30 -19.92 -6.33
C ALA A 343 -40.90 -19.40 -5.90
N PRO A 344 -40.15 -20.19 -5.10
CA PRO A 344 -38.90 -19.73 -4.48
C PRO A 344 -37.76 -19.55 -5.50
N MET A 345 -37.82 -20.26 -6.62
CA MET A 345 -36.81 -20.17 -7.67
C MET A 345 -37.12 -18.99 -8.61
N PRO A 346 -36.18 -18.06 -8.83
CA PRO A 346 -36.35 -16.99 -9.78
C PRO A 346 -36.21 -17.48 -11.22
N ILE A 347 -36.92 -16.82 -12.12
CA ILE A 347 -36.94 -17.10 -13.56
C ILE A 347 -35.94 -16.21 -14.29
N ALA A 348 -35.79 -14.97 -13.83
CA ALA A 348 -34.77 -14.04 -14.27
C ALA A 348 -34.10 -13.38 -13.07
N ALA A 349 -32.82 -13.05 -13.19
CA ALA A 349 -32.10 -12.34 -12.14
C ALA A 349 -31.00 -11.45 -12.70
N ARG A 350 -30.86 -10.26 -12.13
CA ARG A 350 -29.77 -9.34 -12.42
C ARG A 350 -29.04 -8.97 -11.13
N ARG A 351 -27.72 -9.15 -11.15
CA ARG A 351 -26.82 -8.80 -10.05
C ARG A 351 -26.05 -7.54 -10.41
N MET A 352 -26.03 -6.56 -9.51
CA MET A 352 -25.30 -5.30 -9.68
C MET A 352 -24.50 -4.97 -8.42
N PRO A 353 -23.32 -4.35 -8.52
CA PRO A 353 -22.61 -3.82 -7.36
C PRO A 353 -23.51 -2.86 -6.57
N LEU A 354 -23.47 -2.96 -5.24
CA LEU A 354 -24.27 -2.09 -4.38
C LEU A 354 -23.78 -0.64 -4.49
N SER A 355 -24.71 0.27 -4.78
CA SER A 355 -24.48 1.72 -4.86
C SER A 355 -25.19 2.42 -3.72
N SER A 356 -24.63 3.54 -3.24
CA SER A 356 -25.30 4.43 -2.29
C SER A 356 -26.35 5.34 -2.94
N GLN A 357 -26.41 5.37 -4.28
CA GLN A 357 -27.32 6.23 -5.04
C GLN A 357 -28.64 5.50 -5.32
N PHE A 358 -29.62 5.68 -4.42
CA PHE A 358 -31.02 5.30 -4.65
C PHE A 358 -31.85 6.56 -4.98
N PRO A 359 -32.90 6.46 -5.82
CA PRO A 359 -33.45 5.24 -6.39
C PRO A 359 -32.69 4.73 -7.63
N ILE A 360 -32.73 3.41 -7.86
CA ILE A 360 -32.05 2.74 -8.98
C ILE A 360 -33.11 2.22 -9.96
N THR A 361 -33.11 2.73 -11.19
CA THR A 361 -34.02 2.24 -12.24
C THR A 361 -33.34 1.18 -13.11
N VAL A 362 -33.98 0.03 -13.26
CA VAL A 362 -33.45 -1.13 -13.98
C VAL A 362 -34.53 -1.73 -14.89
N THR A 363 -34.23 -1.88 -16.18
CA THR A 363 -35.11 -2.60 -17.11
C THR A 363 -34.68 -4.06 -17.20
N LEU A 364 -35.56 -4.98 -16.82
CA LEU A 364 -35.37 -6.43 -16.92
C LEU A 364 -36.05 -6.96 -18.19
N ASP A 365 -35.35 -7.80 -18.94
CA ASP A 365 -35.83 -8.42 -20.17
C ASP A 365 -35.42 -9.91 -20.24
N ASP A 366 -35.72 -10.57 -21.37
CA ASP A 366 -35.41 -11.99 -21.55
C ASP A 366 -33.93 -12.36 -21.41
N LYS A 367 -32.99 -11.42 -21.57
CA LYS A 367 -31.55 -11.65 -21.39
C LYS A 367 -31.19 -11.88 -19.93
N ASP A 368 -32.03 -11.47 -19.01
CA ASP A 368 -31.85 -11.73 -17.57
C ASP A 368 -32.39 -13.10 -17.16
N SER A 369 -33.02 -13.85 -18.07
CA SER A 369 -33.57 -15.19 -17.79
C SER A 369 -32.46 -16.16 -17.41
N MET A 370 -32.65 -16.88 -16.31
CA MET A 370 -31.66 -17.82 -15.78
C MET A 370 -31.63 -19.17 -16.51
N ILE A 371 -32.73 -19.53 -17.17
CA ILE A 371 -32.89 -20.80 -17.91
C ILE A 371 -33.28 -20.47 -19.35
N PRO A 372 -32.49 -20.88 -20.37
CA PRO A 372 -32.79 -20.57 -21.78
C PRO A 372 -34.17 -21.02 -22.27
N GLU A 373 -34.66 -22.15 -21.75
CA GLU A 373 -35.95 -22.75 -22.11
C GLU A 373 -37.15 -22.11 -21.38
N ARG A 374 -36.91 -21.30 -20.34
CA ARG A 374 -37.96 -20.61 -19.56
C ARG A 374 -37.65 -19.14 -19.42
N LYS A 375 -38.04 -18.37 -20.44
CA LYS A 375 -37.84 -16.93 -20.52
C LYS A 375 -38.78 -16.12 -19.63
N MET A 376 -38.36 -14.94 -19.20
CA MET A 376 -39.20 -13.98 -18.48
C MET A 376 -40.48 -13.61 -19.26
N SER A 377 -40.37 -13.44 -20.58
CA SER A 377 -41.48 -13.11 -21.48
C SER A 377 -42.57 -14.18 -21.54
N SER A 378 -42.29 -15.39 -21.07
CA SER A 378 -43.30 -16.46 -20.97
C SER A 378 -44.23 -16.32 -19.77
N LEU A 379 -43.97 -15.37 -18.87
CA LEU A 379 -44.79 -15.10 -17.70
C LEU A 379 -45.87 -14.06 -18.01
N SER A 380 -47.13 -14.43 -17.80
CA SER A 380 -48.27 -13.50 -17.87
C SER A 380 -48.30 -12.52 -16.70
N GLU A 381 -47.92 -13.01 -15.51
CA GLU A 381 -47.89 -12.27 -14.26
C GLU A 381 -46.64 -12.67 -13.47
N MET A 382 -45.99 -11.67 -12.87
CA MET A 382 -44.75 -11.85 -12.13
C MET A 382 -44.67 -10.91 -10.94
N ILE A 383 -43.73 -11.20 -10.05
CA ILE A 383 -43.32 -10.31 -8.96
C ILE A 383 -41.81 -10.07 -9.06
N VAL A 384 -41.38 -8.85 -8.80
CA VAL A 384 -39.97 -8.49 -8.72
C VAL A 384 -39.58 -8.34 -7.26
N LYS A 385 -38.49 -9.01 -6.87
CA LYS A 385 -37.88 -8.87 -5.56
C LYS A 385 -36.53 -8.18 -5.70
N ALA A 386 -36.24 -7.26 -4.80
CA ALA A 386 -34.94 -6.62 -4.67
C ALA A 386 -34.32 -7.03 -3.34
N ARG A 387 -33.09 -7.54 -3.34
CA ARG A 387 -32.36 -7.95 -2.14
C ARG A 387 -30.97 -7.34 -2.12
N ILE A 388 -30.50 -6.97 -0.94
CA ILE A 388 -29.12 -6.54 -0.69
C ILE A 388 -28.36 -7.73 -0.10
N ASP A 389 -27.34 -8.17 -0.82
CA ASP A 389 -26.37 -9.16 -0.37
C ASP A 389 -25.08 -8.45 0.08
N SER A 390 -24.51 -8.85 1.21
CA SER A 390 -23.33 -8.19 1.83
C SER A 390 -22.02 -8.96 1.66
N ASP A 391 -22.07 -10.26 1.33
CA ASP A 391 -20.87 -11.12 1.30
C ASP A 391 -20.57 -11.74 -0.07
N GLY A 392 -21.38 -11.39 -1.08
CA GLY A 392 -21.19 -11.82 -2.45
C GLY A 392 -21.77 -13.19 -2.78
N ASN A 393 -22.46 -13.83 -1.82
CA ASN A 393 -23.12 -15.11 -2.00
C ASN A 393 -24.55 -14.94 -2.55
N VAL A 394 -24.92 -15.79 -3.50
CA VAL A 394 -26.22 -15.70 -4.18
C VAL A 394 -27.36 -16.24 -3.30
N MET A 395 -27.07 -17.05 -2.29
CA MET A 395 -28.08 -17.59 -1.36
C MET A 395 -28.64 -16.53 -0.41
N THR A 396 -29.96 -16.56 -0.17
CA THR A 396 -30.63 -15.67 0.80
C THR A 396 -30.17 -16.00 2.22
N LYS A 397 -29.80 -14.99 3.00
CA LYS A 397 -29.45 -15.14 4.41
C LYS A 397 -30.45 -14.43 5.33
N GLN A 398 -30.53 -14.94 6.55
CA GLN A 398 -31.19 -14.25 7.65
C GLN A 398 -30.51 -12.89 7.88
N GLY A 399 -31.31 -11.83 7.93
CA GLY A 399 -30.84 -10.45 8.07
C GLY A 399 -30.66 -9.67 6.76
N ASP A 400 -30.73 -10.31 5.59
CA ASP A 400 -30.63 -9.61 4.30
C ASP A 400 -31.82 -8.67 4.10
N TRP A 401 -31.53 -7.41 3.74
CA TRP A 401 -32.56 -6.44 3.40
C TRP A 401 -33.21 -6.77 2.06
N TYR A 402 -34.54 -6.73 2.00
CA TYR A 402 -35.30 -6.98 0.79
C TYR A 402 -36.58 -6.14 0.68
N GLY A 403 -37.07 -6.07 -0.56
CA GLY A 403 -38.36 -5.49 -0.95
C GLY A 403 -38.98 -6.31 -2.07
N GLN A 404 -40.29 -6.18 -2.25
CA GLN A 404 -41.01 -6.84 -3.35
C GLN A 404 -42.05 -5.92 -3.96
N SER A 405 -42.29 -6.06 -5.26
CA SER A 405 -43.39 -5.39 -5.96
C SER A 405 -44.73 -6.08 -5.69
N ASP A 406 -45.81 -5.40 -6.05
CA ASP A 406 -47.08 -6.05 -6.37
C ASP A 406 -46.95 -6.89 -7.65
N VAL A 407 -47.97 -7.70 -7.94
CA VAL A 407 -48.06 -8.48 -9.19
C VAL A 407 -48.13 -7.53 -10.39
N LEU A 408 -47.34 -7.82 -11.41
CA LEU A 408 -47.24 -7.00 -12.63
C LEU A 408 -47.11 -7.86 -13.90
N SER A 409 -47.32 -7.23 -15.05
CA SER A 409 -47.17 -7.82 -16.38
C SER A 409 -46.05 -7.12 -17.16
N LEU A 410 -45.62 -7.73 -18.27
CA LEU A 410 -44.65 -7.13 -19.18
C LEU A 410 -45.16 -5.79 -19.75
N GLY A 411 -44.24 -4.92 -20.15
CA GLY A 411 -44.52 -3.58 -20.65
C GLY A 411 -44.93 -2.58 -19.56
N THR A 412 -44.78 -2.93 -18.28
CA THR A 412 -45.15 -2.06 -17.15
C THR A 412 -43.92 -1.58 -16.37
N SER A 413 -44.11 -0.53 -15.58
CA SER A 413 -43.13 -0.08 -14.59
C SER A 413 -43.65 -0.30 -13.18
N THR A 414 -42.77 -0.69 -12.27
CA THR A 414 -43.08 -0.92 -10.86
C THR A 414 -42.03 -0.29 -9.95
N ILE A 415 -42.45 0.04 -8.72
CA ILE A 415 -41.56 0.55 -7.68
C ILE A 415 -41.37 -0.56 -6.64
N VAL A 416 -40.11 -0.87 -6.31
CA VAL A 416 -39.76 -1.84 -5.26
C VAL A 416 -39.04 -1.10 -4.15
N THR A 417 -39.66 -0.99 -2.98
CA THR A 417 -39.01 -0.38 -1.81
C THR A 417 -38.39 -1.46 -0.93
N ILE A 418 -37.09 -1.40 -0.71
CA ILE A 418 -36.37 -2.27 0.22
C ILE A 418 -36.62 -1.75 1.63
N ASN A 419 -37.33 -2.53 2.46
CA ASN A 419 -37.76 -2.11 3.79
C ASN A 419 -37.96 -3.26 4.80
N LYS A 420 -37.67 -4.51 4.42
CA LYS A 420 -37.82 -5.69 5.29
C LYS A 420 -36.52 -6.47 5.37
N GLN A 421 -36.34 -7.27 6.42
CA GLN A 421 -35.22 -8.21 6.53
C GLN A 421 -35.74 -9.65 6.53
N TYR A 422 -35.02 -10.55 5.88
CA TYR A 422 -35.31 -11.98 5.97
C TYR A 422 -35.12 -12.47 7.41
N GLN A 423 -36.12 -13.19 7.93
CA GLN A 423 -36.10 -13.77 9.27
C GLN A 423 -35.40 -15.12 9.33
#